data_AF-L1J6X5-F1
#
_entry.id   AF-L1J6X5-F1
#
_cell.length_a   1.000
_cell.length_b   1.000
_cell.length_c   1.000
_cell.angle_alpha   90.00
_cell.angle_beta   90.00
_cell.angle_gamma   90.00
#
_symmetry.space_group_name_H-M   'P 1'
#
loop_
_entity.id
_entity.type
_entity.pdbx_description
1 polymer ?
#
loop_
_entity_poly.entity_id
_entity_poly.type
_entity_poly.pdbx_seq_one_letter_code
_entity_poly.pdbx_strand_id
1 'polypeptide(L)'
;MEGVRGEESEEDEITSERPKTKNLCEHGLKRSQCKDCIGGSPCEHGRQRSQCKECGGSSICEHGRIRSQCKDCGGGGICEHGRIRSQCKDCGGSGICKHRRQRSRCKDCGGGSICEHGRQRSQCKDCGGGSICEHGRQRSQCKDCGGSGICEHGRRRSSMQGLRGRGICEHGRIRSSCKDCGGGSSECLE
;
A
#
# COMPACT_ATOMS: atom_id res chain seq x y z
N MET A 1 -43.10 25.85 -69.56
CA MET A 1 -41.93 24.95 -69.63
C MET A 1 -41.22 25.08 -68.30
N GLU A 2 -41.63 24.21 -67.37
CA GLU A 2 -40.80 23.15 -66.76
C GLU A 2 -40.04 23.76 -65.56
N GLY A 3 -40.28 23.45 -64.29
CA GLY A 3 -40.93 22.30 -63.67
C GLY A 3 -39.95 21.17 -63.42
N VAL A 4 -39.16 21.22 -62.32
CA VAL A 4 -38.68 20.07 -61.51
C VAL A 4 -38.04 20.61 -60.21
N ARG A 5 -38.64 20.34 -59.04
CA ARG A 5 -38.35 19.25 -58.06
C ARG A 5 -37.03 19.46 -57.32
N GLY A 6 -37.08 19.76 -56.03
CA GLY A 6 -36.73 18.80 -54.95
C GLY A 6 -35.28 19.07 -54.53
N GLU A 7 -34.84 19.00 -53.27
CA GLU A 7 -35.28 18.21 -52.14
C GLU A 7 -34.93 18.95 -50.84
N GLU A 8 -35.80 18.80 -49.85
CA GLU A 8 -35.56 19.11 -48.45
C GLU A 8 -34.45 18.20 -47.90
N SER A 9 -33.60 18.72 -47.03
CA SER A 9 -32.83 17.91 -46.06
C SER A 9 -32.53 18.84 -44.89
N GLU A 10 -33.43 18.85 -43.91
CA GLU A 10 -33.39 18.02 -42.69
C GLU A 10 -32.21 18.36 -41.79
N GLU A 11 -32.63 18.73 -40.59
CA GLU A 11 -31.93 19.31 -39.47
C GLU A 11 -31.18 18.20 -38.73
N ASP A 12 -29.97 18.47 -38.24
CA ASP A 12 -29.40 17.68 -37.15
C ASP A 12 -28.53 18.56 -36.25
N GLU A 13 -29.16 19.15 -35.23
CA GLU A 13 -28.49 19.66 -34.03
C GLU A 13 -27.77 18.49 -33.34
N ILE A 14 -26.44 18.46 -33.44
CA ILE A 14 -25.60 17.50 -32.71
C ILE A 14 -25.52 17.93 -31.24
N THR A 15 -26.56 17.60 -30.46
CA THR A 15 -26.48 17.63 -28.99
C THR A 15 -25.57 16.48 -28.54
N SER A 16 -24.33 16.79 -28.19
CA SER A 16 -23.31 15.83 -27.74
C SER A 16 -23.55 15.33 -26.30
N GLU A 17 -24.67 14.65 -26.05
CA GLU A 17 -24.87 13.87 -24.83
C GLU A 17 -24.01 12.59 -24.88
N ARG A 18 -22.88 12.60 -24.16
CA ARG A 18 -21.99 11.43 -24.03
C ARG A 18 -22.74 10.23 -23.43
N PRO A 19 -22.86 9.06 -24.10
CA PRO A 19 -23.53 7.90 -23.54
C PRO A 19 -22.75 7.34 -22.34
N LYS A 20 -23.36 7.42 -21.14
CA LYS A 20 -22.78 6.98 -19.85
C LYS A 20 -22.93 5.47 -19.60
N THR A 21 -22.59 4.56 -20.52
CA THR A 21 -22.73 3.10 -20.23
C THR A 21 -21.71 2.22 -20.98
N LYS A 22 -20.39 2.43 -20.80
CA LYS A 22 -19.34 1.52 -21.34
C LYS A 22 -18.62 0.65 -20.31
N ASN A 23 -19.24 0.34 -19.17
CA ASN A 23 -18.57 -0.42 -18.10
C ASN A 23 -19.42 -1.53 -17.46
N LEU A 24 -20.60 -1.85 -18.00
CA LEU A 24 -21.45 -2.93 -17.49
C LEU A 24 -21.04 -4.27 -18.11
N CYS A 25 -21.10 -5.34 -17.33
CA CYS A 25 -20.99 -6.71 -17.80
C CYS A 25 -22.34 -7.24 -18.30
N GLU A 26 -22.35 -8.45 -18.86
CA GLU A 26 -23.57 -9.19 -19.23
C GLU A 26 -24.53 -9.41 -18.05
N HIS A 27 -24.03 -9.34 -16.82
CA HIS A 27 -24.83 -9.41 -15.58
C HIS A 27 -25.39 -8.06 -15.12
N GLY A 28 -25.34 -7.01 -15.95
CA GLY A 28 -25.90 -5.68 -15.63
C GLY A 28 -25.15 -4.90 -14.53
N LEU A 29 -24.05 -5.44 -14.00
CA LEU A 29 -23.21 -4.80 -12.99
C LEU A 29 -21.98 -4.15 -13.63
N LYS A 30 -21.35 -3.18 -12.96
CA LYS A 30 -20.04 -2.71 -13.42
C LYS A 30 -19.06 -3.89 -13.44
N ARG A 31 -18.27 -4.07 -14.50
CA ARG A 31 -17.30 -5.19 -14.64
C ARG A 31 -16.35 -5.32 -13.44
N SER A 32 -16.04 -4.20 -12.77
CA SER A 32 -15.21 -4.13 -11.56
C SER A 32 -15.92 -4.55 -10.26
N GLN A 33 -17.24 -4.77 -10.30
CA GLN A 33 -18.11 -5.06 -9.15
C GLN A 33 -18.86 -6.39 -9.31
N CYS A 34 -18.93 -6.93 -10.52
CA CYS A 34 -19.49 -8.23 -10.82
C CYS A 34 -18.56 -9.34 -10.29
N LYS A 35 -19.06 -10.17 -9.35
CA LYS A 35 -18.32 -11.32 -8.80
C LYS A 35 -18.14 -12.43 -9.85
N ASP A 36 -19.13 -12.62 -10.71
CA ASP A 36 -19.08 -13.64 -11.76
C ASP A 36 -18.19 -13.21 -12.94
N CYS A 37 -17.76 -11.96 -12.96
CA CYS A 37 -16.90 -11.40 -13.98
C CYS A 37 -15.45 -11.31 -13.46
N ILE A 38 -14.51 -11.62 -14.35
CA ILE A 38 -13.06 -11.67 -14.07
C ILE A 38 -12.51 -10.39 -13.41
N GLY A 39 -13.17 -9.24 -13.61
CA GLY A 39 -12.77 -7.93 -13.08
C GLY A 39 -13.10 -7.66 -11.62
N GLY A 40 -14.05 -8.38 -11.00
CA GLY A 40 -14.53 -8.08 -9.65
C GLY A 40 -14.10 -9.08 -8.57
N SER A 41 -13.77 -10.31 -8.94
CA SER A 41 -13.51 -11.37 -7.96
C SER A 41 -12.08 -11.41 -7.41
N PRO A 42 -11.91 -11.73 -6.12
CA PRO A 42 -10.59 -12.09 -5.58
C PRO A 42 -10.06 -13.31 -6.35
N CYS A 43 -8.77 -13.34 -6.62
CA CYS A 43 -8.12 -14.52 -7.19
C CYS A 43 -7.97 -15.61 -6.12
N GLU A 44 -7.50 -16.78 -6.55
CA GLU A 44 -7.23 -17.94 -5.67
C GLU A 44 -6.23 -17.62 -4.55
N HIS A 45 -5.42 -16.57 -4.71
CA HIS A 45 -4.51 -16.04 -3.69
C HIS A 45 -5.18 -15.10 -2.67
N GLY A 46 -6.52 -14.97 -2.69
CA GLY A 46 -7.29 -14.10 -1.79
C GLY A 46 -7.08 -12.60 -2.01
N ARG A 47 -6.44 -12.20 -3.12
CA ARG A 47 -6.16 -10.79 -3.47
C ARG A 47 -7.05 -10.35 -4.61
N GLN A 48 -7.34 -9.05 -4.73
CA GLN A 48 -8.01 -8.53 -5.93
C GLN A 48 -7.16 -8.88 -7.17
N ARG A 49 -7.73 -9.56 -8.16
CA ARG A 49 -6.98 -10.11 -9.31
C ARG A 49 -6.15 -9.05 -10.05
N SER A 50 -6.67 -7.82 -10.17
CA SER A 50 -5.94 -6.68 -10.76
C SER A 50 -4.69 -6.26 -10.00
N GLN A 51 -4.61 -6.54 -8.70
CA GLN A 51 -3.49 -6.20 -7.82
C GLN A 51 -2.65 -7.42 -7.43
N CYS A 52 -3.01 -8.62 -7.91
CA CYS A 52 -2.28 -9.83 -7.56
C CYS A 52 -1.02 -9.97 -8.41
N LYS A 53 0.14 -10.00 -7.75
CA LYS A 53 1.44 -10.21 -8.42
C LYS A 53 1.53 -11.58 -9.09
N GLU A 54 1.04 -12.62 -8.41
CA GLU A 54 1.07 -14.01 -8.89
C GLU A 54 0.18 -14.23 -10.13
N CYS A 55 -0.92 -13.48 -10.22
CA CYS A 55 -1.80 -13.52 -11.39
C CYS A 55 -1.41 -12.53 -12.51
N GLY A 56 -0.28 -11.83 -12.39
CA GLY A 56 0.11 -10.79 -13.35
C GLY A 56 -0.91 -9.65 -13.47
N GLY A 57 -1.52 -9.27 -12.34
CA GLY A 57 -2.61 -8.29 -12.28
C GLY A 57 -2.27 -6.99 -13.03
N SER A 58 -3.25 -6.45 -13.76
CA SER A 58 -3.07 -5.27 -14.63
C SER A 58 -2.53 -4.03 -13.93
N SER A 59 -2.68 -3.93 -12.61
CA SER A 59 -2.17 -2.83 -11.80
C SER A 59 -0.72 -3.04 -11.34
N ILE A 60 -0.11 -4.20 -11.61
CA ILE A 60 1.26 -4.54 -11.23
C ILE A 60 2.20 -4.32 -12.43
N CYS A 61 3.34 -3.68 -12.20
CA CYS A 61 4.39 -3.52 -13.20
C CYS A 61 5.34 -4.74 -13.20
N GLU A 62 6.23 -4.80 -14.19
CA GLU A 62 7.30 -5.81 -14.27
C GLU A 62 8.18 -5.85 -13.00
N HIS A 63 8.35 -4.72 -12.31
CA HIS A 63 9.07 -4.64 -11.03
C HIS A 63 8.31 -5.26 -9.84
N GLY A 64 7.12 -5.82 -10.07
CA GLY A 64 6.27 -6.40 -9.03
C GLY A 64 5.66 -5.38 -8.06
N ARG A 65 5.68 -4.09 -8.40
CA ARG A 65 5.09 -2.99 -7.64
C ARG A 65 3.79 -2.51 -8.30
N ILE A 66 2.93 -1.82 -7.55
CA ILE A 66 1.75 -1.17 -8.15
C ILE A 66 2.24 -0.11 -9.15
N ARG A 67 1.79 -0.20 -10.42
CA ARG A 67 2.21 0.67 -11.55
C ARG A 67 2.17 2.14 -11.19
N SER A 68 1.08 2.61 -10.60
CA SER A 68 0.92 4.02 -10.22
C SER A 68 1.90 4.48 -9.13
N GLN A 69 2.47 3.56 -8.34
CA GLN A 69 3.40 3.85 -7.26
C GLN A 69 4.84 3.42 -7.60
N CYS A 70 5.08 2.95 -8.81
CA CYS A 70 6.41 2.49 -9.21
C CYS A 70 7.24 3.67 -9.72
N LYS A 71 8.32 3.99 -9.00
CA LYS A 71 9.27 5.04 -9.40
C LYS A 71 9.93 4.74 -10.74
N ASP A 72 10.34 3.49 -10.93
CA ASP A 72 11.07 3.03 -12.11
C ASP A 72 10.19 3.07 -13.38
N CYS A 73 8.86 2.90 -13.23
CA CYS A 73 7.90 3.05 -14.32
C CYS A 73 7.37 4.48 -14.49
N GLY A 74 7.87 5.46 -13.72
CA GLY A 74 7.33 6.83 -13.74
C GLY A 74 5.84 6.90 -13.35
N GLY A 75 5.37 6.00 -12.50
CA GLY A 75 3.96 5.88 -12.14
C GLY A 75 3.35 7.21 -11.69
N GLY A 76 2.17 7.55 -12.20
CA GLY A 76 1.52 8.86 -11.98
C GLY A 76 1.20 9.22 -10.52
N GLY A 77 1.38 8.29 -9.58
CA GLY A 77 1.31 8.52 -8.14
C GLY A 77 2.63 8.96 -7.50
N ILE A 78 3.72 9.07 -8.26
CA ILE A 78 5.03 9.57 -7.80
C ILE A 78 5.20 11.05 -8.14
N CYS A 79 5.67 11.86 -7.19
CA CYS A 79 6.01 13.26 -7.42
C CYS A 79 7.45 13.42 -7.91
N GLU A 80 7.80 14.63 -8.34
CA GLU A 80 9.17 15.01 -8.72
C GLU A 80 10.22 14.69 -7.64
N HIS A 81 9.83 14.72 -6.36
CA HIS A 81 10.68 14.35 -5.23
C HIS A 81 10.91 12.83 -5.08
N GLY A 82 10.39 12.01 -6.00
CA GLY A 82 10.50 10.55 -5.96
C GLY A 82 9.71 9.89 -4.83
N ARG A 83 8.76 10.61 -4.22
CA ARG A 83 7.88 10.11 -3.14
C ARG A 83 6.46 9.90 -3.68
N ILE A 84 5.65 9.09 -2.98
CA ILE A 84 4.22 8.98 -3.28
C ILE A 84 3.58 10.35 -3.09
N ARG A 85 2.94 10.91 -4.13
CA ARG A 85 2.35 12.27 -4.16
C ARG A 85 1.50 12.56 -2.95
N SER A 86 0.59 11.64 -2.60
CA SER A 86 -0.31 11.81 -1.44
C SER A 86 0.42 11.87 -0.09
N GLN A 87 1.66 11.39 -0.02
CA GLN A 87 2.47 11.36 1.20
C GLN A 87 3.62 12.37 1.17
N CYS A 88 3.81 13.10 0.06
CA CYS A 88 4.90 14.06 -0.05
C CYS A 88 4.56 15.34 0.72
N LYS A 89 5.41 15.69 1.69
CA LYS A 89 5.27 16.95 2.46
C LYS A 89 5.52 18.17 1.59
N ASP A 90 6.50 18.09 0.70
CA ASP A 90 6.94 19.21 -0.14
C ASP A 90 5.87 19.54 -1.21
N CYS A 91 5.15 18.53 -1.70
CA CYS A 91 4.01 18.71 -2.60
C CYS A 91 2.68 18.99 -1.88
N GLY A 92 2.65 19.04 -0.54
CA GLY A 92 1.40 19.19 0.21
C GLY A 92 0.38 18.06 -0.05
N GLY A 93 0.86 16.83 -0.24
CA GLY A 93 0.03 15.69 -0.60
C GLY A 93 -1.21 15.52 0.27
N SER A 94 -2.29 14.95 -0.27
CA SER A 94 -3.59 14.82 0.41
C SER A 94 -3.53 14.11 1.79
N GLY A 95 -2.54 13.26 2.00
CA GLY A 95 -2.26 12.58 3.26
C GLY A 95 -1.46 13.40 4.28
N ILE A 96 -1.07 14.63 3.96
CA ILE A 96 -0.39 15.59 4.82
C ILE A 96 -1.39 16.65 5.30
N CYS A 97 -1.32 17.02 6.57
CA CYS A 97 -2.13 18.10 7.14
C CYS A 97 -1.40 19.44 7.12
N LYS A 98 -2.10 20.52 7.46
CA LYS A 98 -1.53 21.88 7.58
C LYS A 98 -0.29 21.96 8.49
N HIS A 99 -0.16 21.06 9.45
CA HIS A 99 1.00 20.97 10.35
C HIS A 99 2.20 20.20 9.75
N ARG A 100 2.20 19.91 8.44
CA ARG A 100 3.22 19.10 7.74
C ARG A 100 3.45 17.70 8.35
N ARG A 101 2.44 17.18 9.05
CA ARG A 101 2.38 15.82 9.64
C ARG A 101 1.46 14.94 8.79
N GLN A 102 1.64 13.63 8.84
CA GLN A 102 0.70 12.69 8.22
C GLN A 102 -0.66 12.86 8.89
N ARG A 103 -1.71 13.16 8.10
CA ARG A 103 -3.04 13.57 8.58
C ARG A 103 -3.63 12.57 9.55
N SER A 104 -3.51 11.27 9.26
CA SER A 104 -3.97 10.18 10.13
C SER A 104 -3.27 10.13 11.50
N ARG A 105 -2.05 10.65 11.61
CA ARG A 105 -1.23 10.63 12.83
C ARG A 105 -1.11 11.99 13.53
N CYS A 106 -1.76 13.02 13.00
CA CYS A 106 -1.67 14.36 13.56
C CYS A 106 -2.67 14.52 14.71
N LYS A 107 -2.16 14.75 15.93
CA LYS A 107 -2.99 14.97 17.12
C LYS A 107 -3.86 16.22 16.97
N ASP A 108 -3.27 17.31 16.49
CA ASP A 108 -3.94 18.60 16.30
C ASP A 108 -5.07 18.57 15.25
N CYS A 109 -5.09 17.54 14.41
CA CYS A 109 -6.16 17.31 13.43
C CYS A 109 -7.13 16.20 13.85
N GLY A 110 -6.99 15.62 15.06
CA GLY A 110 -7.76 14.45 15.47
C GLY A 110 -7.58 13.25 14.54
N GLY A 111 -6.40 13.10 13.96
CA GLY A 111 -6.13 12.07 12.94
C GLY A 111 -6.61 10.70 13.39
N GLY A 112 -7.27 9.94 12.51
CA GLY A 112 -7.98 8.70 12.88
C GLY A 112 -7.12 7.60 13.51
N SER A 113 -5.79 7.69 13.45
CA SER A 113 -4.88 6.80 14.17
C SER A 113 -4.59 7.23 15.61
N ILE A 114 -5.13 8.35 16.08
CA ILE A 114 -5.00 8.86 17.45
C ILE A 114 -6.27 8.48 18.24
N CYS A 115 -6.10 7.99 19.47
CA CYS A 115 -7.20 7.73 20.40
C CYS A 115 -7.53 8.98 21.22
N GLU A 116 -8.62 8.92 21.99
CA GLU A 116 -9.01 9.98 22.94
C GLU A 116 -7.90 10.31 23.96
N HIS A 117 -7.06 9.34 24.32
CA HIS A 117 -5.89 9.53 25.19
C HIS A 117 -4.73 10.28 24.52
N GLY A 118 -4.89 10.77 23.28
CA GLY A 118 -3.83 11.48 22.54
C GLY A 118 -2.63 10.61 22.14
N ARG A 119 -2.76 9.28 22.23
CA ARG A 119 -1.75 8.28 21.83
C ARG A 119 -2.13 7.67 20.47
N GLN A 120 -1.18 7.04 19.77
CA GLN A 120 -1.55 6.23 18.60
C GLN A 120 -2.41 5.05 19.07
N ARG A 121 -3.57 4.83 18.46
CA ARG A 121 -4.53 3.76 18.82
C ARG A 121 -3.86 2.40 18.93
N SER A 122 -2.99 2.06 17.97
CA SER A 122 -2.26 0.79 17.98
C SER A 122 -1.31 0.62 19.17
N GLN A 123 -0.83 1.71 19.76
CA GLN A 123 0.12 1.72 20.87
C GLN A 123 -0.53 2.10 22.21
N CYS A 124 -1.82 2.40 22.23
CA CYS A 124 -2.51 2.81 23.44
C CYS A 124 -2.91 1.57 24.24
N LYS A 125 -2.31 1.42 25.42
CA LYS A 125 -2.64 0.34 26.36
C LYS A 125 -4.10 0.39 26.79
N ASP A 126 -4.60 1.59 27.07
CA ASP A 126 -5.96 1.84 27.55
C ASP A 126 -7.02 1.50 26.50
N CYS A 127 -6.67 1.59 25.20
CA CYS A 127 -7.54 1.17 24.09
C CYS A 127 -7.31 -0.28 23.64
N GLY A 128 -6.47 -1.07 24.34
CA GLY A 128 -6.11 -2.42 23.90
C GLY A 128 -5.40 -2.46 22.55
N GLY A 129 -4.61 -1.42 22.24
CA GLY A 129 -3.95 -1.25 20.95
C GLY A 129 -3.19 -2.50 20.51
N GLY A 130 -3.39 -2.95 19.27
CA GLY A 130 -2.84 -4.22 18.78
C GLY A 130 -1.31 -4.36 18.80
N SER A 131 -0.57 -3.27 19.01
CA SER A 131 0.89 -3.32 19.22
C SER A 131 1.28 -3.60 20.68
N ILE A 132 0.33 -3.65 21.62
CA ILE A 132 0.55 -3.97 23.04
C ILE A 132 0.12 -5.43 23.28
N CYS A 133 0.94 -6.19 24.03
CA CYS A 133 0.59 -7.55 24.47
C CYS A 133 -0.20 -7.52 25.79
N GLU A 134 -0.72 -8.67 26.21
CA GLU A 134 -1.38 -8.84 27.52
C GLU A 134 -0.48 -8.42 28.71
N HIS A 135 0.84 -8.54 28.58
CA HIS A 135 1.81 -8.08 29.57
C HIS A 135 1.97 -6.55 29.63
N GLY A 136 1.20 -5.79 28.84
CA GLY A 136 1.26 -4.32 28.80
C GLY A 136 2.53 -3.74 28.15
N ARG A 137 3.34 -4.58 27.50
CA ARG A 137 4.55 -4.20 26.76
C ARG A 137 4.26 -4.12 25.26
N GLN A 138 5.08 -3.44 24.48
CA GLN A 138 4.97 -3.55 23.01
C GLN A 138 5.25 -5.00 22.59
N ARG A 139 4.39 -5.60 21.76
CA ARG A 139 4.50 -7.01 21.31
C ARG A 139 5.87 -7.33 20.73
N SER A 140 6.41 -6.43 19.91
CA SER A 140 7.75 -6.59 19.31
C SER A 140 8.88 -6.56 20.35
N GLN A 141 8.64 -6.03 21.54
CA GLN A 141 9.61 -5.87 22.63
C GLN A 141 9.21 -6.68 23.87
N CYS A 142 8.29 -7.61 23.75
CA CYS A 142 7.91 -8.47 24.87
C CYS A 142 8.70 -9.78 24.76
N LYS A 143 9.59 -10.03 25.74
CA LYS A 143 10.36 -11.28 25.81
C LYS A 143 9.43 -12.48 25.96
N ASP A 144 8.41 -12.33 26.79
CA ASP A 144 7.42 -13.37 27.12
C ASP A 144 6.55 -13.75 25.91
N CYS A 145 6.36 -12.82 24.97
CA CYS A 145 5.66 -13.08 23.69
C CYS A 145 6.61 -13.42 22.53
N GLY A 146 7.90 -13.61 22.77
CA GLY A 146 8.88 -13.87 21.70
C GLY A 146 8.97 -12.72 20.68
N GLY A 147 8.86 -11.47 21.15
CA GLY A 147 8.77 -10.29 20.30
C GLY A 147 9.88 -10.20 19.26
N SER A 148 9.51 -9.89 18.02
CA SER A 148 10.43 -9.85 16.86
C SER A 148 11.60 -8.86 16.97
N GLY A 149 11.52 -7.91 17.91
CA GLY A 149 12.57 -6.94 18.24
C GLY A 149 13.53 -7.43 19.34
N ILE A 150 13.34 -8.62 19.88
CA ILE A 150 14.19 -9.24 20.91
C ILE A 150 14.85 -10.50 20.32
N CYS A 151 16.14 -10.71 20.57
CA CYS A 151 16.78 -11.98 20.24
C CYS A 151 16.49 -13.03 21.31
N GLU A 152 16.81 -14.29 21.03
CA GLU A 152 16.61 -15.41 21.97
C GLU A 152 17.24 -15.16 23.35
N HIS A 153 18.30 -14.35 23.43
CA HIS A 153 18.97 -13.96 24.67
C HIS A 153 18.30 -12.79 25.41
N GLY A 154 17.11 -12.33 24.99
CA GLY A 154 16.38 -11.26 25.69
C GLY A 154 16.86 -9.82 25.43
N ARG A 155 17.90 -9.63 24.61
CA ARG A 155 18.42 -8.30 24.24
C ARG A 155 17.66 -7.69 23.06
N ARG A 156 17.52 -6.36 23.08
CA ARG A 156 16.90 -5.60 21.97
C ARG A 156 17.79 -5.68 20.73
N ARG A 157 17.22 -6.15 19.62
CA ARG A 157 17.94 -6.29 18.35
C ARG A 157 18.44 -4.95 17.78
N SER A 158 17.83 -3.84 18.16
CA SER A 158 18.27 -2.48 17.79
C SER A 158 19.51 -1.99 18.54
N SER A 159 19.80 -2.58 19.72
CA SER A 159 20.88 -2.15 20.60
C SER A 159 22.18 -2.91 20.36
N MET A 160 22.16 -3.92 19.49
CA MET A 160 23.37 -4.56 18.99
C MET A 160 24.08 -3.63 17.99
N GLN A 161 24.80 -2.64 18.52
CA GLN A 161 25.79 -1.88 17.77
C GLN A 161 27.06 -2.73 17.64
N GLY A 162 27.37 -3.20 16.43
CA GLY A 162 28.68 -3.79 16.15
C GLY A 162 28.71 -4.99 15.20
N LEU A 163 27.62 -5.76 15.05
CA LEU A 163 27.61 -6.88 14.11
C LEU A 163 26.68 -6.56 12.94
N ARG A 164 27.32 -6.13 11.84
CA ARG A 164 26.87 -6.25 10.45
C ARG A 164 25.34 -6.26 10.31
N GLY A 165 24.80 -5.05 10.17
CA GLY A 165 23.37 -4.77 10.19
C GLY A 165 22.52 -5.72 9.34
N ARG A 166 21.26 -5.89 9.80
CA ARG A 166 20.12 -6.49 9.08
C ARG A 166 20.50 -7.37 7.89
N GLY A 167 21.02 -8.56 8.19
CA GLY A 167 21.20 -9.60 7.18
C GLY A 167 22.58 -9.64 6.53
N ILE A 168 23.64 -9.15 7.19
CA ILE A 168 25.02 -9.42 6.79
C ILE A 168 25.64 -10.36 7.85
N CYS A 169 26.22 -11.48 7.43
CA CYS A 169 26.89 -12.43 8.33
C CYS A 169 28.29 -11.96 8.72
N GLU A 170 28.93 -12.56 9.73
CA GLU A 170 30.29 -12.22 10.17
C GLU A 170 31.37 -12.27 9.06
N HIS A 171 31.10 -12.98 7.96
CA HIS A 171 31.92 -13.01 6.73
C HIS A 171 31.73 -11.79 5.80
N GLY A 172 30.86 -10.85 6.15
CA GLY A 172 30.58 -9.65 5.35
C GLY A 172 29.71 -9.84 4.13
N ARG A 173 29.06 -11.00 4.01
CA ARG A 173 28.13 -11.30 2.92
C ARG A 173 26.69 -11.24 3.42
N ILE A 174 25.75 -11.10 2.49
CA ILE A 174 24.32 -11.18 2.81
C ILE A 174 24.03 -12.58 3.38
N ARG A 175 23.45 -12.65 4.59
CA ARG A 175 23.25 -13.87 5.40
C ARG A 175 22.39 -14.92 4.69
N SER A 176 21.39 -14.50 3.93
CA SER A 176 20.56 -15.36 3.08
C SER A 176 21.28 -15.94 1.86
N SER A 177 22.50 -15.48 1.57
CA SER A 177 23.27 -15.84 0.39
C SER A 177 24.70 -16.33 0.74
N CYS A 178 25.02 -16.42 2.04
CA CYS A 178 26.32 -16.88 2.50
C CYS A 178 26.29 -18.40 2.67
N LYS A 179 26.99 -19.11 1.77
CA LYS A 179 27.11 -20.57 1.80
C LYS A 179 27.76 -21.09 3.08
N ASP A 180 28.67 -20.30 3.67
CA ASP A 180 29.40 -20.65 4.90
C ASP A 180 28.53 -20.54 6.15
N CYS A 181 27.45 -19.74 6.11
CA CYS A 181 26.57 -19.52 7.26
C CYS A 181 25.29 -20.38 7.24
N GLY A 182 25.05 -21.19 6.21
CA GLY A 182 23.92 -22.13 6.14
C GLY A 182 22.51 -21.53 6.36
N GLY A 183 22.35 -20.20 6.28
CA GLY A 183 21.10 -19.52 6.63
C GLY A 183 20.81 -19.37 8.15
N GLY A 184 21.79 -19.63 9.02
CA GLY A 184 21.65 -19.55 10.48
C GLY A 184 21.49 -18.12 11.02
N SER A 185 20.63 -17.97 12.03
CA SER A 185 20.15 -16.75 12.68
C SER A 185 21.23 -15.82 13.22
N SER A 186 20.88 -14.54 13.32
CA SER A 186 21.64 -13.48 13.98
C SER A 186 22.04 -13.84 15.41
N GLU A 187 23.24 -14.39 15.59
CA GLU A 187 23.82 -14.66 16.90
C GLU A 187 24.03 -13.36 17.67
N CYS A 188 23.40 -13.30 18.85
CA CYS A 188 23.60 -12.30 19.87
C CYS A 188 24.80 -12.73 20.73
N LEU A 189 26.02 -12.31 20.40
CA LEU A 189 27.20 -12.57 21.26
C LEU A 189 26.98 -11.95 22.64
N GLU A 190 27.20 -12.73 23.71
CA GLU A 190 27.00 -12.40 25.14
C GLU A 190 27.49 -11.02 25.57
#